data_AF-A0A1T5GR20-F1
#
_entry.id   AF-A0A1T5GR20-F1
#
_cell.length_a   1.000
_cell.length_b   1.000
_cell.length_c   1.000
_cell.angle_alpha   90.00
_cell.angle_beta   90.00
_cell.angle_gamma   90.00
#
_symmetry.space_group_name_H-M   'P 1'
#
loop_
_entity.id
_entity.type
_entity.pdbx_description
1 polymer ?
#
loop_
_entity_poly.entity_id
_entity_poly.type
_entity_poly.pdbx_seq_one_letter_code
_entity_poly.pdbx_strand_id
1 'polypeptide(L)'
;MNLVVKRIKQGKNSTLSEIYIDEELFGYGLEDRVRGARVEQSKSIPAGTYTIALYTYGAMHSRYKRRFGYKHSGILRIMGIADNPYAYIHAGKHFCMTAGGLLVGLGHKKDGEGDMLLLKHKIAYEMLYNRVVKALDKDEVTVTFLDDVKVKKKDKTSKQ
;
A
#
# COMPACT_ATOMS: atom_id res chain seq x y z
N MET A 1 9.08 7.67 -13.29
CA MET A 1 7.86 8.04 -12.51
C MET A 1 8.12 7.70 -11.06
N ASN A 2 7.80 8.61 -10.14
CA ASN A 2 8.01 8.42 -8.71
C ASN A 2 6.68 8.50 -7.95
N LEU A 3 6.38 7.46 -7.16
CA LEU A 3 5.26 7.44 -6.23
C LEU A 3 5.75 7.77 -4.82
N VAL A 4 5.02 8.60 -4.08
CA VAL A 4 5.27 8.84 -2.66
C VAL A 4 4.05 8.43 -1.86
N VAL A 5 4.25 7.53 -0.89
CA VAL A 5 3.24 7.07 0.06
C VAL A 5 3.54 7.69 1.41
N LYS A 6 2.87 8.79 1.71
CA LYS A 6 3.09 9.58 2.93
C LYS A 6 2.06 9.20 4.00
N ARG A 7 2.49 8.53 5.07
CA ARG A 7 1.59 8.07 6.14
C ARG A 7 1.18 9.22 7.03
N ILE A 8 -0.11 9.56 7.02
CA ILE A 8 -0.64 10.77 7.69
C ILE A 8 -1.45 10.46 8.94
N LYS A 9 -2.02 9.25 9.06
CA LYS A 9 -2.92 8.92 10.17
C LYS A 9 -2.94 7.43 10.47
N GLN A 10 -3.08 7.06 11.75
CA GLN A 10 -3.34 5.68 12.16
C GLN A 10 -4.77 5.54 12.71
N GLY A 11 -5.44 4.47 12.30
CA GLY A 11 -6.62 3.92 12.95
C GLY A 11 -6.25 2.97 14.09
N LYS A 12 -7.21 2.13 14.49
CA LYS A 12 -6.99 1.09 15.50
C LYS A 12 -6.00 0.03 15.02
N ASN A 13 -6.16 -0.43 13.78
CA ASN A 13 -5.37 -1.47 13.12
C ASN A 13 -4.92 -1.09 11.70
N SER A 14 -5.22 0.13 11.26
CA SER A 14 -4.91 0.60 9.90
C SER A 14 -3.97 1.80 9.91
N THR A 15 -3.20 1.96 8.84
CA THR A 15 -2.41 3.17 8.56
C THR A 15 -2.89 3.78 7.26
N LEU A 16 -3.39 5.01 7.32
CA LEU A 16 -3.79 5.80 6.16
C LEU A 16 -2.62 6.65 5.68
N SER A 17 -2.44 6.67 4.36
CA SER A 17 -1.47 7.52 3.68
C SER A 17 -2.11 8.37 2.58
N GLU A 18 -1.47 9.48 2.26
CA GLU A 18 -1.64 10.18 0.99
C GLU A 18 -0.69 9.57 -0.03
N ILE A 19 -1.14 9.42 -1.27
CA ILE A 19 -0.35 8.93 -2.39
C ILE A 19 -0.16 10.08 -3.36
N TYR A 20 1.09 10.37 -3.68
CA TYR A 20 1.48 11.32 -4.71
C TYR A 20 2.12 10.60 -5.89
N ILE A 21 1.87 11.11 -7.10
CA ILE A 21 2.55 10.68 -8.32
C ILE A 21 3.23 11.92 -8.87
N ASP A 22 4.56 11.89 -8.96
CA ASP A 22 5.36 13.02 -9.45
C ASP A 22 4.94 14.35 -8.78
N GLU A 23 4.86 14.32 -7.44
CA GLU A 23 4.48 15.45 -6.55
C GLU A 23 3.01 15.87 -6.54
N GLU A 24 2.17 15.36 -7.45
CA GLU A 24 0.74 15.63 -7.46
C GLU A 24 -0.03 14.63 -6.58
N LEU A 25 -0.95 15.13 -5.74
CA LEU A 25 -1.81 14.26 -4.94
C LEU A 25 -2.71 13.42 -5.85
N PHE A 26 -2.52 12.11 -5.81
CA PHE A 26 -3.32 11.14 -6.56
C PHE A 26 -4.54 10.68 -5.74
N GLY A 27 -4.33 10.38 -4.46
CA GLY A 27 -5.36 9.78 -3.62
C GLY A 27 -4.80 9.27 -2.30
N TYR A 28 -5.35 8.16 -1.81
CA TYR A 28 -5.05 7.64 -0.49
C TYR A 28 -4.65 6.17 -0.53
N GLY A 29 -3.75 5.81 0.38
CA GLY A 29 -3.30 4.45 0.63
C GLY A 29 -3.78 3.92 1.97
N LEU A 30 -3.88 2.60 2.09
CA LEU A 30 -4.19 1.93 3.35
C LEU A 30 -3.32 0.69 3.52
N GLU A 31 -2.66 0.61 4.68
CA GLU A 31 -1.84 -0.51 5.12
C GLU A 31 -2.33 -1.05 6.48
N ASP A 32 -1.78 -2.18 6.91
CA ASP A 32 -1.83 -2.58 8.33
C ASP A 32 -1.17 -1.49 9.19
N ARG A 33 -1.45 -1.52 10.49
CA ARG A 33 -0.90 -0.58 11.45
C ARG A 33 0.62 -0.69 11.49
N VAL A 34 1.30 0.43 11.29
CA VAL A 34 2.75 0.52 11.49
C VAL A 34 3.05 0.37 12.99
N ARG A 35 3.81 -0.65 13.34
CA ARG A 35 4.28 -0.88 14.72
C ARG A 35 5.76 -0.57 14.78
N GLY A 36 6.23 -0.06 15.93
CA GLY A 36 7.66 0.18 16.14
C GLY A 36 8.49 -1.11 16.06
N ALA A 37 9.82 -0.97 16.07
CA ALA A 37 10.85 -1.99 15.78
C ALA A 37 10.81 -3.33 16.56
N ARG A 38 9.84 -3.54 17.46
CA ARG A 38 9.78 -4.69 18.39
C ARG A 38 8.63 -5.65 18.14
N VAL A 39 7.91 -5.52 17.03
CA VAL A 39 6.77 -6.40 16.76
C VAL A 39 6.99 -7.11 15.43
N GLU A 40 7.47 -8.35 15.50
CA GLU A 40 7.58 -9.35 14.41
C GLU A 40 6.26 -9.61 13.65
N GLN A 41 5.20 -8.86 13.95
CA GLN A 41 3.86 -9.02 13.39
C GLN A 41 3.39 -7.79 12.59
N SER A 42 4.20 -6.72 12.45
CA SER A 42 3.83 -5.59 11.59
C SER A 42 3.89 -6.04 10.13
N LYS A 43 2.73 -6.11 9.47
CA LYS A 43 2.65 -6.46 8.04
C LYS A 43 2.72 -5.24 7.12
N SER A 44 2.90 -4.03 7.66
CA SER A 44 3.11 -2.80 6.91
C SER A 44 4.45 -2.82 6.18
N ILE A 45 4.55 -2.15 5.03
CA ILE A 45 5.79 -2.06 4.27
C ILE A 45 6.80 -1.19 5.05
N PRO A 46 8.08 -1.54 5.17
CA PRO A 46 9.04 -0.67 5.87
C PRO A 46 9.22 0.67 5.14
N ALA A 47 9.43 1.76 5.87
CA ALA A 47 9.75 3.04 5.25
C ALA A 47 11.05 2.94 4.43
N GLY A 48 11.10 3.64 3.30
CA GLY A 48 12.19 3.53 2.33
C GLY A 48 11.70 3.62 0.88
N THR A 49 12.65 3.55 -0.04
CA THR A 49 12.41 3.61 -1.48
C THR A 49 12.61 2.24 -2.11
N TYR A 50 11.66 1.84 -2.95
CA TYR A 50 11.60 0.54 -3.60
C TYR A 50 11.25 0.72 -5.08
N THR A 51 11.55 -0.29 -5.89
CA THR A 51 11.09 -0.35 -7.28
C THR A 51 9.76 -1.09 -7.39
N ILE A 52 8.98 -0.75 -8.41
CA ILE A 52 7.73 -1.44 -8.76
C ILE A 52 7.97 -2.28 -10.01
N ALA A 53 7.48 -3.52 -10.00
CA ALA A 53 7.51 -4.41 -11.16
C ALA A 53 6.17 -5.11 -11.37
N LEU A 54 5.96 -5.63 -12.58
CA LEU A 54 4.84 -6.51 -12.90
C LEU A 54 5.18 -7.95 -12.49
N TYR A 55 4.31 -8.55 -11.69
CA TYR A 55 4.41 -9.94 -11.28
C TYR A 55 3.27 -10.76 -11.90
N THR A 56 3.62 -11.81 -12.64
CA THR A 56 2.68 -12.61 -13.44
C THR A 56 2.39 -13.99 -12.85
N TYR A 57 2.83 -14.25 -11.61
CA TYR A 57 2.62 -15.52 -10.93
C TYR A 57 1.69 -15.37 -9.71
N GLY A 58 1.13 -16.48 -9.27
CA GLY A 58 0.32 -16.56 -8.04
C GLY A 58 -1.16 -16.21 -8.20
N ALA A 59 -1.93 -16.54 -7.16
CA ALA A 59 -3.40 -16.46 -7.16
C ALA A 59 -3.95 -15.05 -7.39
N MET A 60 -3.22 -14.02 -6.93
CA MET A 60 -3.61 -12.62 -7.10
C MET A 60 -3.58 -12.19 -8.57
N HIS A 61 -2.52 -12.54 -9.31
CA HIS A 61 -2.47 -12.32 -10.75
C HIS A 61 -3.61 -13.05 -11.46
N SER A 62 -3.83 -14.34 -11.17
CA SER A 62 -4.92 -15.11 -11.79
C SER A 62 -6.30 -14.49 -11.52
N ARG A 63 -6.54 -14.03 -10.29
CA ARG A 63 -7.79 -13.36 -9.91
C ARG A 63 -7.98 -12.05 -10.67
N TYR A 64 -6.94 -11.24 -10.79
CA TYR A 64 -7.01 -9.94 -11.48
C TYR A 64 -7.10 -10.12 -12.99
N LYS A 65 -6.42 -11.12 -13.57
CA LYS A 65 -6.57 -11.51 -14.97
C LYS A 65 -8.02 -11.90 -15.30
N ARG A 66 -8.70 -12.67 -14.45
CA ARG A 66 -10.13 -12.99 -14.64
C ARG A 66 -11.03 -11.75 -14.55
N ARG A 67 -10.64 -10.78 -13.72
CA ARG A 67 -11.45 -9.58 -13.46
C ARG A 67 -11.28 -8.48 -14.50
N PHE A 68 -10.07 -8.28 -15.00
CA PHE A 68 -9.69 -7.17 -15.88
C PHE A 68 -9.31 -7.62 -17.30
N GLY A 69 -9.29 -8.93 -17.55
CA GLY A 69 -9.07 -9.52 -18.86
C GLY A 69 -7.67 -9.25 -19.42
N TYR A 70 -7.59 -9.12 -20.75
CA TYR A 70 -6.34 -8.94 -21.50
C TYR A 70 -5.57 -7.65 -21.14
N LYS A 71 -6.22 -6.67 -20.50
CA LYS A 71 -5.58 -5.42 -20.06
C LYS A 71 -4.69 -5.60 -18.82
N HIS A 72 -4.72 -6.77 -18.18
CA HIS A 72 -3.92 -7.06 -16.99
C HIS A 72 -2.65 -7.84 -17.33
N SER A 73 -1.56 -7.09 -17.52
CA SER A 73 -0.21 -7.60 -17.80
C SER A 73 0.51 -8.22 -16.59
N GLY A 74 0.03 -8.02 -15.36
CA GLY A 74 0.66 -8.51 -14.13
C GLY A 74 0.14 -7.74 -12.92
N ILE A 75 0.29 -8.27 -11.70
CA ILE A 75 0.00 -7.47 -10.49
C ILE A 75 1.16 -6.53 -10.21
N LEU A 76 0.90 -5.29 -9.82
CA LEU A 76 1.95 -4.37 -9.38
C LEU A 76 2.51 -4.87 -8.05
N ARG A 77 3.80 -5.20 -8.03
CA ARG A 77 4.52 -5.67 -6.85
C ARG A 77 5.63 -4.68 -6.50
N ILE A 78 5.76 -4.40 -5.22
CA ILE A 78 6.84 -3.62 -4.63
C ILE A 78 8.00 -4.59 -4.37
N MET A 79 9.14 -4.29 -4.95
CA MET A 79 10.32 -5.16 -4.96
C MET A 79 11.28 -4.81 -3.82
N GLY A 80 12.19 -5.71 -3.48
CA GLY A 80 13.22 -5.46 -2.45
C GLY A 80 12.74 -5.60 -1.00
N ILE A 81 11.52 -6.07 -0.76
CA ILE A 81 11.02 -6.37 0.58
C ILE A 81 11.24 -7.86 0.86
N ALA A 82 12.24 -8.17 1.68
CA ALA A 82 12.49 -9.53 2.17
C ALA A 82 11.25 -10.06 2.93
N ASP A 83 10.98 -11.36 2.82
CA ASP A 83 9.92 -12.08 3.54
C ASP A 83 8.47 -11.63 3.29
N ASN A 84 8.23 -10.76 2.29
CA ASN A 84 6.87 -10.38 1.89
C ASN A 84 6.60 -10.70 0.41
N PRO A 85 6.12 -11.92 0.10
CA PRO A 85 5.71 -12.29 -1.26
C PRO A 85 4.42 -11.60 -1.72
N TYR A 86 3.76 -10.81 -0.84
CA TYR A 86 2.44 -10.21 -1.06
C TYR A 86 2.45 -8.68 -1.02
N ALA A 87 3.63 -8.04 -1.12
CA ALA A 87 3.77 -6.59 -1.20
C ALA A 87 3.22 -6.02 -2.52
N TYR A 88 1.92 -6.18 -2.74
CA TYR A 88 1.22 -5.74 -3.94
C TYR A 88 0.58 -4.38 -3.73
N ILE A 89 0.46 -3.61 -4.80
CA ILE A 89 -0.43 -2.45 -4.86
C ILE A 89 -1.72 -2.93 -5.48
N HIS A 90 -2.85 -2.86 -4.75
CA HIS A 90 -4.10 -3.43 -5.25
C HIS A 90 -5.36 -2.76 -4.72
N ALA A 91 -6.50 -3.14 -5.29
CA ALA A 91 -7.80 -2.63 -4.86
C ALA A 91 -8.27 -3.35 -3.58
N GLY A 92 -8.76 -2.58 -2.61
CA GLY A 92 -9.39 -3.08 -1.39
C GLY A 92 -9.95 -1.94 -0.54
N LYS A 93 -10.89 -2.26 0.35
CA LYS A 93 -11.61 -1.25 1.14
C LYS A 93 -11.07 -1.11 2.57
N HIS A 94 -10.64 -2.21 3.17
CA HIS A 94 -10.38 -2.31 4.61
C HIS A 94 -9.02 -2.98 4.85
N PHE A 95 -8.35 -2.65 5.95
CA PHE A 95 -6.96 -3.08 6.21
C PHE A 95 -6.79 -4.60 6.24
N CYS A 96 -7.83 -5.37 6.61
CA CYS A 96 -7.79 -6.84 6.58
C CYS A 96 -7.56 -7.40 5.17
N MET A 97 -7.81 -6.61 4.13
CA MET A 97 -7.59 -6.98 2.73
C MET A 97 -6.18 -6.70 2.24
N THR A 98 -5.33 -6.01 3.03
CA THR A 98 -3.98 -5.62 2.62
C THR A 98 -3.10 -6.83 2.32
N ALA A 99 -3.23 -7.91 3.10
CA ALA A 99 -2.33 -9.07 3.07
C ALA A 99 -0.83 -8.70 3.15
N GLY A 100 -0.50 -7.54 3.71
CA GLY A 100 0.86 -6.99 3.76
C GLY A 100 1.27 -6.12 2.56
N GLY A 101 0.33 -5.79 1.67
CA GLY A 101 0.50 -4.83 0.58
C GLY A 101 -0.16 -3.48 0.86
N LEU A 102 -0.19 -2.64 -0.18
CA LEU A 102 -0.78 -1.31 -0.18
C LEU A 102 -2.13 -1.33 -0.91
N LEU A 103 -3.20 -0.95 -0.21
CA LEU A 103 -4.49 -0.68 -0.83
C LEU A 103 -4.56 0.77 -1.33
N VAL A 104 -5.31 1.03 -2.40
CA VAL A 104 -5.45 2.39 -2.97
C VAL A 104 -6.90 2.83 -3.14
N GLY A 105 -7.18 4.12 -2.95
CA GLY A 105 -8.51 4.73 -3.03
C GLY A 105 -8.47 6.22 -3.38
N LEU A 106 -9.59 6.78 -3.84
CA LEU A 106 -9.72 8.24 -4.14
C LEU A 106 -10.36 9.03 -2.99
N GLY A 107 -10.67 8.36 -1.89
CA GLY A 107 -11.20 8.98 -0.69
C GLY A 107 -11.14 8.00 0.47
N HIS A 108 -11.43 8.48 1.66
CA HIS A 108 -11.46 7.64 2.85
C HIS A 108 -12.58 8.06 3.81
N LYS A 109 -12.93 7.17 4.73
CA LYS A 109 -13.76 7.49 5.91
C LYS A 109 -13.31 6.64 7.09
N LYS A 110 -13.70 7.04 8.29
CA LYS A 110 -13.53 6.22 9.49
C LYS A 110 -14.74 5.28 9.65
N ASP A 111 -14.52 4.03 10.04
CA ASP A 111 -15.60 3.12 10.42
C ASP A 111 -15.99 3.28 11.90
N GLY A 112 -16.98 2.50 12.34
CA GLY A 112 -17.46 2.51 13.72
C GLY A 112 -16.49 1.89 14.73
N GLU A 113 -15.49 1.13 14.27
CA GLU A 113 -14.51 0.45 15.13
C GLU A 113 -13.22 1.24 15.34
N GLY A 114 -13.09 2.36 14.62
CA GLY A 114 -11.97 3.27 14.74
C GLY A 114 -10.92 3.13 13.64
N ASP A 115 -11.17 2.30 12.65
CA ASP A 115 -10.29 2.07 11.50
C ASP A 115 -10.70 2.88 10.27
N MET A 116 -9.78 2.96 9.31
CA MET A 116 -9.98 3.70 8.07
C MET A 116 -10.45 2.77 6.95
N LEU A 117 -11.38 3.28 6.13
CA LEU A 117 -11.92 2.63 4.95
C LEU A 117 -11.60 3.46 3.71
N LEU A 118 -11.15 2.81 2.64
CA LEU A 118 -10.97 3.44 1.34
C LEU A 118 -12.27 3.46 0.52
N LEU A 119 -12.49 4.58 -0.16
CA LEU A 119 -13.60 4.81 -1.09
C LEU A 119 -13.08 4.81 -2.53
N LYS A 120 -13.94 4.44 -3.48
CA LYS A 120 -13.62 4.38 -4.92
C LYS A 120 -12.34 3.57 -5.25
N HIS A 121 -12.03 2.55 -4.45
CA HIS A 121 -10.78 1.77 -4.54
C HIS A 121 -10.60 1.02 -5.87
N LYS A 122 -11.68 0.60 -6.52
CA LYS A 122 -11.60 -0.05 -7.84
C LYS A 122 -11.11 0.92 -8.92
N ILE A 123 -11.72 2.11 -8.98
CA ILE A 123 -11.37 3.18 -9.92
C ILE A 123 -9.95 3.68 -9.64
N ALA A 124 -9.61 3.90 -8.36
CA ALA A 124 -8.25 4.29 -7.96
C ALA A 124 -7.21 3.29 -8.48
N TYR A 125 -7.44 2.00 -8.25
CA TYR A 125 -6.52 0.96 -8.71
C TYR A 125 -6.37 0.96 -10.23
N GLU A 126 -7.47 1.03 -10.99
CA GLU A 126 -7.41 1.03 -12.46
C GLU A 126 -6.65 2.26 -13.01
N MET A 127 -6.90 3.44 -12.45
CA MET A 127 -6.20 4.67 -12.82
C MET A 127 -4.70 4.58 -12.53
N LEU A 128 -4.33 4.13 -11.32
CA LEU A 128 -2.94 3.98 -10.91
C LEU A 128 -2.24 2.92 -11.76
N TYR A 129 -2.87 1.77 -11.93
CA TYR A 129 -2.36 0.64 -12.70
C TYR A 129 -1.99 1.05 -14.13
N ASN A 130 -2.91 1.73 -14.83
CA ASN A 130 -2.68 2.17 -16.21
C ASN A 130 -1.52 3.17 -16.31
N ARG A 131 -1.39 4.09 -15.35
CA ARG A 131 -0.28 5.05 -15.30
C ARG A 131 1.06 4.36 -15.06
N VAL A 132 1.11 3.45 -14.09
CA VAL A 132 2.34 2.73 -13.72
C VAL A 132 2.78 1.79 -14.83
N VAL A 133 1.88 1.00 -15.42
CA VAL A 133 2.25 0.08 -16.52
C VAL A 133 2.80 0.85 -17.72
N LYS A 134 2.15 1.95 -18.12
CA LYS A 134 2.63 2.80 -19.21
C LYS A 134 4.00 3.42 -18.91
N ALA A 135 4.29 3.72 -17.64
CA ALA A 135 5.58 4.23 -17.22
C ALA A 135 6.66 3.13 -17.24
N LEU A 136 6.33 1.92 -16.81
CA LEU A 136 7.23 0.76 -16.82
C LEU A 136 7.69 0.35 -18.22
N ASP A 137 6.90 0.62 -19.27
CA ASP A 137 7.30 0.38 -20.66
C ASP A 137 8.45 1.31 -21.11
N LYS A 138 8.71 2.39 -20.37
CA LYS A 138 9.69 3.43 -20.74
C LYS A 138 10.87 3.46 -19.79
N ASP A 139 10.61 3.48 -18.48
CA ASP A 139 11.58 3.72 -17.44
C ASP A 139 11.22 2.97 -16.15
N GLU A 140 12.18 2.90 -15.23
CA GLU A 140 11.93 2.41 -13.88
C GLU A 140 10.89 3.27 -13.14
N VAL A 141 10.04 2.59 -12.36
CA VAL A 141 9.06 3.23 -11.48
C VAL A 141 9.41 2.92 -10.03
N THR A 142 9.53 3.97 -9.21
CA THR A 142 9.84 3.85 -7.79
C THR A 142 8.66 4.21 -6.91
N VAL A 143 8.64 3.68 -5.69
CA VAL A 143 7.73 4.08 -4.62
C VAL A 143 8.50 4.32 -3.33
N THR A 144 8.26 5.47 -2.70
CA THR A 144 8.88 5.85 -1.42
C THR A 144 7.84 5.92 -0.32
N PHE A 145 8.04 5.17 0.76
CA PHE A 145 7.19 5.19 1.95
C PHE A 145 7.79 6.12 3.01
N LEU A 146 7.00 7.09 3.48
CA LEU A 146 7.38 8.09 4.48
C LEU A 146 6.51 7.98 5.73
N ASP A 147 7.15 8.03 6.91
CA ASP A 147 6.50 7.95 8.23
C ASP A 147 6.33 9.35 8.86
N ASP A 148 5.18 9.98 8.65
CA ASP A 148 4.81 11.22 9.38
C ASP A 148 3.97 10.92 10.64
N VAL A 149 3.58 9.66 10.83
CA VAL A 149 2.86 9.21 12.02
C VAL A 149 3.83 8.97 13.19
N LYS A 150 3.65 9.70 14.30
CA LYS A 150 4.42 9.45 15.52
C LYS A 150 4.10 8.06 16.07
N VAL A 151 5.04 7.12 15.98
CA VAL A 151 4.94 5.81 16.64
C VAL A 151 5.10 6.03 18.15
N LYS A 152 4.04 5.75 18.93
CA LYS A 152 4.14 5.78 20.40
C LYS A 152 5.14 4.69 20.85
N LYS A 153 6.29 5.10 21.37
CA LYS A 153 7.15 4.19 22.14
C LYS A 153 6.38 3.79 23.40
N LYS A 154 6.19 2.49 23.64
CA LYS A 154 5.71 2.04 24.96
C LYS A 154 6.87 2.21 25.93
N ASP A 155 6.71 3.09 26.91
CA ASP A 155 7.62 3.18 28.05
C ASP A 155 7.67 1.81 28.71
N LYS A 156 8.91 1.31 28.90
CA LYS A 156 9.15 0.17 29.75
C LYS A 156 8.86 0.63 31.18
N THR A 157 7.68 0.35 31.70
CA THR A 157 7.51 0.30 33.16
C THR A 157 8.30 -0.93 33.62
N SER A 158 9.54 -0.69 33.98
CA SER A 158 10.36 -1.59 34.79
C SER A 158 9.56 -1.93 36.04
N LYS A 159 9.13 -3.20 36.14
CA LYS A 159 8.77 -3.78 37.42
C LYS A 159 10.05 -3.85 38.26
N GLN A 160 10.09 -3.05 39.32
CA GLN A 160 10.89 -3.33 40.51
C GLN A 160 9.94 -3.88 41.56
#